data_AF-A0A919MAK5-F1
#
_entry.id   AF-A0A919MAK5-F1
#
_cell.length_a   1.000
_cell.length_b   1.000
_cell.length_c   1.000
_cell.angle_alpha   90.00
_cell.angle_beta   90.00
_cell.angle_gamma   90.00
#
_symmetry.space_group_name_H-M   'P 1'
#
loop_
_entity.id
_entity.type
_entity.pdbx_description
1 polymer ?
#
loop_
_entity_poly.entity_id
_entity_poly.type
_entity_poly.pdbx_seq_one_letter_code
_entity_poly.pdbx_strand_id
1 'polypeptide(L)'
;MPADQPPTPPTFDELESWAGRGRVLRATDTDVAAWRIPQPAKAALTSSGIPLLDEVVGSVSFHAAPTRYRLALDPGGEPTDPAWEFGAVPVTGEVRLWSPGGHEDSSFVNSSISQWLCSLHLVGSRFAESDLFDRWDESAEAEERALAALADLLGRIEAVDPAAIADGDHERQFWPGLLDRWLF
;
A
#
# COMPACT_ATOMS: atom_id res chain seq x y z
N MET A 1 -28.42 1.02 6.15
CA MET A 1 -27.20 0.60 6.85
C MET A 1 -26.11 1.55 6.40
N PRO A 2 -25.50 2.40 7.24
CA PRO A 2 -24.44 3.29 6.76
C PRO A 2 -23.13 2.49 6.79
N ALA A 3 -22.82 1.82 5.70
CA ALA A 3 -21.50 1.25 5.43
C ALA A 3 -20.87 2.13 4.35
N ASP A 4 -20.46 3.35 4.71
CA ASP A 4 -19.96 4.32 3.71
C ASP A 4 -18.89 5.27 4.27
N GLN A 5 -18.34 4.98 5.46
CA GLN A 5 -17.15 5.69 5.93
C GLN A 5 -15.93 4.79 5.75
N PRO A 6 -14.92 5.25 4.98
CA PRO A 6 -13.65 4.54 4.90
C PRO A 6 -13.03 4.42 6.31
N PRO A 7 -12.19 3.40 6.56
CA PRO A 7 -11.54 3.22 7.84
C PRO A 7 -10.72 4.46 8.21
N THR A 8 -10.64 4.73 9.50
CA THR A 8 -9.74 5.77 10.01
C THR A 8 -8.30 5.37 9.70
N PRO A 9 -7.54 6.18 8.95
CA PRO A 9 -6.15 5.86 8.65
C PRO A 9 -5.31 5.88 9.94
N PRO A 10 -4.21 5.11 9.98
CA PRO A 10 -3.25 5.18 11.09
C PRO A 10 -2.69 6.59 11.22
N THR A 11 -2.33 7.00 12.43
CA THR A 11 -1.69 8.27 12.70
C THR A 11 -0.24 8.28 12.22
N PHE A 12 0.35 9.47 12.07
CA PHE A 12 1.76 9.62 11.71
C PHE A 12 2.68 8.88 12.71
N ASP A 13 2.39 8.98 14.01
CA ASP A 13 3.21 8.36 15.06
C ASP A 13 3.12 6.83 15.02
N GLU A 14 1.93 6.27 14.73
CA GLU A 14 1.76 4.83 14.54
C GLU A 14 2.54 4.35 13.31
N LEU A 15 2.53 5.11 12.22
CA LEU A 15 3.33 4.79 11.02
C LEU A 15 4.84 4.89 11.30
N GLU A 16 5.30 5.94 11.97
CA GLU A 16 6.72 6.15 12.26
C GLU A 16 7.28 5.12 13.25
N SER A 17 6.42 4.56 14.13
CA SER A 17 6.82 3.57 15.13
C SER A 17 7.43 2.30 14.54
N TRP A 18 6.94 1.84 13.38
CA TRP A 18 7.45 0.66 12.68
C TRP A 18 8.29 1.04 11.46
N ALA A 19 7.90 2.09 10.72
CA ALA A 19 8.63 2.47 9.49
C ALA A 19 9.99 3.08 9.82
N GLY A 20 10.15 3.65 11.02
CA GLY A 20 11.36 4.33 11.47
C GLY A 20 11.33 5.83 11.21
N ARG A 21 12.17 6.54 11.97
CA ARG A 21 12.18 8.01 11.97
C ARG A 21 12.50 8.58 10.59
N GLY A 22 11.67 9.50 10.12
CA GLY A 22 11.84 10.16 8.82
C GLY A 22 11.53 9.28 7.60
N ARG A 23 10.97 8.09 7.82
CA ARG A 23 10.50 7.18 6.76
C ARG A 23 9.01 7.28 6.49
N VAL A 24 8.34 8.28 7.05
CA VAL A 24 6.93 8.61 6.76
C VAL A 24 6.86 10.01 6.19
N LEU A 25 6.33 10.13 4.96
CA LEU A 25 6.32 11.37 4.21
C LEU A 25 4.88 11.89 4.08
N ARG A 26 4.64 13.07 4.63
CA ARG A 26 3.34 13.75 4.55
C ARG A 26 3.29 14.65 3.34
N ALA A 27 2.13 14.67 2.67
CA ALA A 27 1.85 15.71 1.69
C ALA A 27 1.69 17.05 2.43
N THR A 28 2.04 18.15 1.77
CA THR A 28 1.62 19.47 2.20
C THR A 28 0.19 19.74 1.71
N ASP A 29 -0.51 20.67 2.36
CA ASP A 29 -1.83 21.11 1.88
C ASP A 29 -1.77 21.63 0.43
N THR A 30 -0.63 22.21 0.03
CA THR A 30 -0.42 22.72 -1.33
C THR A 30 -0.33 21.60 -2.34
N ASP A 31 0.33 20.48 -2.00
CA ASP A 31 0.50 19.35 -2.91
C ASP A 31 -0.85 18.78 -3.36
N VAL A 32 -1.79 18.66 -2.42
CA VAL A 32 -3.10 18.03 -2.64
C VAL A 32 -4.25 19.03 -2.87
N ALA A 33 -3.99 20.34 -2.76
CA ALA A 33 -5.01 21.38 -2.89
C ALA A 33 -5.79 21.25 -4.21
N ALA A 34 -5.08 21.15 -5.33
CA ALA A 34 -5.66 21.06 -6.67
C ALA A 34 -6.18 19.66 -7.03
N TRP A 35 -5.95 18.64 -6.20
CA TRP A 35 -6.33 17.28 -6.51
C TRP A 35 -7.84 17.11 -6.40
N ARG A 36 -8.45 16.44 -7.38
CA ARG A 36 -9.87 16.11 -7.37
C ARG A 36 -10.08 14.75 -6.72
N ILE A 37 -9.68 14.58 -5.46
CA ILE A 37 -9.93 13.36 -4.67
C ILE A 37 -10.79 13.70 -3.44
N PRO A 38 -11.42 12.70 -2.78
CA PRO A 38 -12.21 12.93 -1.59
C PRO A 38 -11.44 13.68 -0.49
N GLN A 39 -12.12 14.57 0.24
CA GLN A 39 -11.50 15.34 1.32
C GLN A 39 -10.88 14.47 2.43
N PRO A 40 -11.51 13.35 2.87
CA PRO A 40 -10.87 12.45 3.83
C PRO A 40 -9.55 11.87 3.32
N ALA A 41 -9.43 11.62 2.02
CA ALA A 41 -8.20 11.11 1.42
C ALA A 41 -7.08 12.17 1.42
N LYS A 42 -7.40 13.44 1.13
CA LYS A 42 -6.44 14.54 1.27
C LYS A 42 -5.96 14.68 2.71
N ALA A 43 -6.90 14.66 3.65
CA ALA A 43 -6.60 14.76 5.07
C ALA A 43 -5.68 13.61 5.51
N ALA A 44 -5.93 12.37 5.08
CA ALA A 44 -5.06 11.24 5.38
C ALA A 44 -3.61 11.45 4.89
N LEU A 45 -3.43 11.97 3.66
CA LEU A 45 -2.10 12.25 3.12
C LEU A 45 -1.35 13.36 3.88
N THR A 46 -2.06 14.36 4.39
CA THR A 46 -1.45 15.48 5.12
C THR A 46 -1.30 15.20 6.62
N SER A 47 -2.18 14.41 7.23
CA SER A 47 -2.14 14.07 8.66
C SER A 47 -1.25 12.88 8.95
N SER A 48 -1.43 11.78 8.20
CA SER A 48 -0.78 10.49 8.43
C SER A 48 0.47 10.35 7.58
N GLY A 49 0.38 10.70 6.30
CA GLY A 49 1.46 10.51 5.34
C GLY A 49 1.58 9.08 4.82
N ILE A 50 2.56 8.85 3.94
CA ILE A 50 2.84 7.55 3.33
C ILE A 50 4.14 7.01 3.93
N PRO A 51 4.13 5.81 4.54
CA PRO A 51 5.35 5.17 5.04
C PRO A 51 6.15 4.56 3.89
N LEU A 52 7.47 4.61 3.98
CA LEU A 52 8.37 3.76 3.21
C LEU A 52 8.31 2.35 3.79
N LEU A 53 8.08 1.38 2.92
CA LEU A 53 8.02 -0.03 3.26
C LEU A 53 8.90 -0.74 2.25
N ASP A 54 9.96 -1.37 2.71
CA ASP A 54 10.90 -2.05 1.83
C ASP A 54 10.13 -3.11 1.00
N GLU A 55 10.52 -3.27 -0.27
CA GLU A 55 9.85 -4.13 -1.27
C GLU A 55 8.42 -3.72 -1.70
N VAL A 56 7.85 -2.65 -1.12
CA VAL A 56 6.50 -2.16 -1.50
C VAL A 56 6.51 -0.69 -1.90
N VAL A 57 7.02 0.19 -1.05
CA VAL A 57 7.06 1.64 -1.25
C VAL A 57 8.51 2.10 -1.16
N GLY A 58 9.15 2.24 -2.31
CA GLY A 58 10.56 2.63 -2.41
C GLY A 58 10.78 4.13 -2.27
N SER A 59 9.87 4.96 -2.78
CA SER A 59 9.90 6.42 -2.55
C SER A 59 8.52 7.05 -2.62
N VAL A 60 8.33 8.16 -1.92
CA VAL A 60 7.08 8.92 -1.91
C VAL A 60 7.21 10.15 -2.80
N SER A 61 6.24 10.35 -3.70
CA SER A 61 6.24 11.49 -4.62
C SER A 61 4.84 11.93 -4.97
N PHE A 62 4.39 13.03 -4.35
CA PHE A 62 3.10 13.65 -4.63
C PHE A 62 3.16 14.46 -5.93
N HIS A 63 2.52 13.96 -6.99
CA HIS A 63 2.51 14.65 -8.27
C HIS A 63 1.17 14.49 -8.99
N ALA A 64 0.65 15.59 -9.55
CA ALA A 64 -0.57 15.54 -10.36
C ALA A 64 -0.24 15.19 -11.81
N ALA A 65 -0.78 14.07 -12.30
CA ALA A 65 -0.77 13.69 -13.70
C ALA A 65 -2.19 13.84 -14.30
N PRO A 66 -2.35 13.90 -15.64
CA PRO A 66 -3.66 14.14 -16.27
C PRO A 66 -4.73 13.11 -15.91
N THR A 67 -4.34 11.86 -15.66
CA THR A 67 -5.25 10.74 -15.42
C THR A 67 -5.18 10.17 -14.01
N ARG A 68 -4.23 10.62 -13.16
CA ARG A 68 -3.97 10.09 -11.82
C ARG A 68 -3.20 11.08 -10.95
N TYR A 69 -3.24 10.90 -9.64
CA TYR A 69 -2.37 11.60 -8.71
C TYR A 69 -1.34 10.63 -8.13
N ARG A 70 -0.08 10.78 -8.49
CA ARG A 70 1.00 9.92 -8.00
C ARG A 70 1.16 10.10 -6.49
N LEU A 71 1.29 8.98 -5.80
CA LEU A 71 1.47 8.87 -4.36
C LEU A 71 2.89 8.40 -4.04
N ALA A 72 3.33 7.33 -4.69
CA ALA A 72 4.60 6.68 -4.41
C ALA A 72 5.12 5.91 -5.64
N LEU A 73 6.37 5.50 -5.55
CA LEU A 73 7.03 4.59 -6.48
C LEU A 73 7.34 3.28 -5.77
N ASP A 74 7.11 2.18 -6.47
CA ASP A 74 7.60 0.86 -6.11
C ASP A 74 9.14 0.85 -6.08
N PRO A 75 9.79 0.03 -5.24
CA PRO A 75 11.26 -0.07 -5.21
C PRO A 75 11.88 -0.63 -6.50
N GLY A 76 11.10 -1.19 -7.44
CA GLY A 76 11.59 -1.78 -8.67
C GLY A 76 11.84 -0.80 -9.82
N GLY A 77 13.10 -0.69 -10.24
CA GLY A 77 13.53 -0.19 -11.55
C GLY A 77 15.06 -0.08 -11.61
N GLU A 78 15.72 -0.83 -12.50
CA GLU A 78 17.08 -0.47 -12.93
C GLU A 78 17.07 1.01 -13.38
N PRO A 79 18.18 1.76 -13.32
CA PRO A 79 18.22 3.17 -13.73
C PRO A 79 17.74 3.44 -15.18
N THR A 80 17.54 2.38 -15.98
CA THR A 80 17.03 2.39 -17.35
C THR A 80 15.54 2.04 -17.52
N ASP A 81 14.83 1.58 -16.48
CA ASP A 81 13.39 1.24 -16.53
C ASP A 81 12.62 2.07 -15.50
N PRO A 82 11.56 2.81 -15.87
CA PRO A 82 10.82 3.60 -14.90
C PRO A 82 10.20 2.69 -13.84
N ALA A 83 10.17 3.13 -12.59
CA ALA A 83 9.54 2.36 -11.54
C ALA A 83 8.02 2.32 -11.68
N TRP A 84 7.38 1.25 -11.20
CA TRP A 84 5.92 1.19 -11.12
C TRP A 84 5.42 2.28 -10.16
N GLU A 85 4.28 2.88 -10.47
CA GLU A 85 3.78 4.04 -9.72
C GLU A 85 2.49 3.71 -8.98
N PHE A 86 2.45 3.95 -7.67
CA PHE A 86 1.20 4.02 -6.93
C PHE A 86 0.55 5.38 -7.18
N GLY A 87 -0.73 5.38 -7.52
CA GLY A 87 -1.48 6.61 -7.76
C GLY A 87 -2.93 6.51 -7.31
N ALA A 88 -3.53 7.68 -7.06
CA ALA A 88 -4.95 7.83 -6.80
C ALA A 88 -5.71 8.17 -8.08
N VAL A 89 -6.79 7.44 -8.34
CA VAL A 89 -7.74 7.74 -9.42
C VAL A 89 -8.50 9.03 -9.04
N PRO A 90 -8.64 10.00 -9.97
CA PRO A 90 -9.45 11.18 -9.70
C PRO A 90 -10.89 10.82 -9.38
N VAL A 91 -11.53 11.68 -8.58
CA VAL A 91 -12.89 11.59 -8.05
C VAL A 91 -13.06 10.50 -6.98
N THR A 92 -12.60 9.28 -7.24
CA THR A 92 -12.78 8.15 -6.30
C THR A 92 -11.72 8.10 -5.22
N GLY A 93 -10.46 8.45 -5.53
CA GLY A 93 -9.33 8.27 -4.62
C GLY A 93 -8.90 6.81 -4.47
N GLU A 94 -9.38 5.92 -5.35
CA GLU A 94 -8.94 4.53 -5.47
C GLU A 94 -7.43 4.49 -5.76
N VAL A 95 -6.72 3.59 -5.09
CA VAL A 95 -5.29 3.40 -5.30
C VAL A 95 -5.08 2.26 -6.29
N ARG A 96 -4.28 2.53 -7.33
CA ARG A 96 -3.81 1.53 -8.29
C ARG A 96 -2.29 1.61 -8.43
N LEU A 97 -1.72 0.52 -8.94
CA LEU A 97 -0.31 0.44 -9.32
C LEU A 97 -0.22 0.46 -10.85
N TRP A 98 0.45 1.44 -11.43
CA TRP A 98 0.63 1.59 -12.88
C TRP A 98 2.00 1.11 -13.33
N SER A 99 2.00 0.38 -14.45
CA SER A 99 3.23 0.00 -15.13
C SER A 99 3.96 1.21 -15.74
N PRO A 100 5.30 1.14 -15.83
CA PRO A 100 6.08 2.13 -16.55
C PRO A 100 5.79 2.09 -18.06
N GLY A 101 5.44 3.24 -18.64
CA GLY A 101 5.10 3.34 -20.07
C GLY A 101 3.69 3.86 -20.35
N GLY A 102 2.85 4.00 -19.32
CA GLY A 102 1.61 4.78 -19.40
C GLY A 102 0.48 4.16 -20.24
N HIS A 103 0.62 2.91 -20.67
CA HIS A 103 -0.47 2.14 -21.25
C HIS A 103 -1.29 1.44 -20.16
N GLU A 104 -2.54 1.15 -20.49
CA GLU A 104 -3.72 0.85 -19.66
C GLU A 104 -3.58 -0.26 -18.59
N ASP A 105 -2.41 -0.87 -18.47
CA ASP A 105 -2.09 -1.92 -17.50
C ASP A 105 -1.81 -1.31 -16.13
N SER A 106 -2.85 -1.36 -15.30
CA SER A 106 -2.81 -0.97 -13.89
C SER A 106 -3.53 -1.99 -13.02
N SER A 107 -2.88 -2.39 -11.95
CA SER A 107 -3.44 -3.32 -10.97
C SER A 107 -4.19 -2.54 -9.90
N PHE A 108 -5.38 -3.02 -9.54
CA PHE A 108 -6.10 -2.50 -8.39
C PHE A 108 -5.32 -2.80 -7.11
N VAL A 109 -5.22 -1.82 -6.20
CA VAL A 109 -4.52 -1.98 -4.92
C VAL A 109 -5.52 -1.87 -3.77
N ASN A 110 -6.25 -0.75 -3.69
CA ASN A 110 -7.24 -0.51 -2.65
C ASN A 110 -8.31 0.48 -3.11
N SER A 111 -9.53 0.38 -2.56
CA SER A 111 -10.68 1.21 -2.90
C SER A 111 -10.53 2.68 -2.50
N SER A 112 -9.61 2.99 -1.58
CA SER A 112 -9.29 4.36 -1.17
C SER A 112 -7.89 4.51 -0.60
N ILE A 113 -7.37 5.73 -0.58
CA ILE A 113 -6.10 6.08 0.08
C ILE A 113 -6.11 5.67 1.57
N SER A 114 -7.21 5.87 2.30
CA SER A 114 -7.26 5.49 3.71
C SER A 114 -7.12 3.97 3.91
N GLN A 115 -7.79 3.18 3.07
CA GLN A 115 -7.65 1.71 3.11
C GLN A 115 -6.24 1.28 2.74
N TRP A 116 -5.65 1.91 1.73
CA TRP A 116 -4.25 1.64 1.37
C TRP A 116 -3.29 1.93 2.53
N LEU A 117 -3.44 3.05 3.24
CA LEU A 117 -2.63 3.36 4.42
C LEU A 117 -2.84 2.36 5.56
N CYS A 118 -4.09 1.90 5.78
CA CYS A 118 -4.37 0.85 6.74
C CYS A 118 -3.69 -0.47 6.34
N SER A 119 -3.77 -0.88 5.07
CA SER A 119 -3.10 -2.08 4.56
C SER A 119 -1.58 -1.97 4.69
N LEU A 120 -0.98 -0.84 4.32
CA LEU A 120 0.46 -0.60 4.52
C LEU A 120 0.86 -0.69 5.99
N HIS A 121 0.04 -0.17 6.91
CA HIS A 121 0.32 -0.27 8.34
C HIS A 121 0.20 -1.71 8.86
N LEU A 122 -0.79 -2.48 8.41
CA LEU A 122 -0.93 -3.89 8.78
C LEU A 122 0.28 -4.70 8.34
N VAL A 123 0.70 -4.50 7.08
CA VAL A 123 1.89 -5.18 6.53
C VAL A 123 3.14 -4.72 7.26
N GLY A 124 3.41 -3.42 7.29
CA GLY A 124 4.63 -2.86 7.88
C GLY A 124 4.80 -3.18 9.37
N SER A 125 3.74 -3.08 10.17
CA SER A 125 3.80 -3.45 11.59
C SER A 125 4.07 -4.95 11.77
N ARG A 126 3.44 -5.80 10.95
CA ARG A 126 3.61 -7.25 11.03
C ARG A 126 5.04 -7.69 10.73
N PHE A 127 5.70 -7.04 9.77
CA PHE A 127 7.09 -7.31 9.44
C PHE A 127 8.07 -6.72 10.45
N ALA A 128 7.79 -5.55 11.01
CA ALA A 128 8.62 -4.98 12.06
C ALA A 128 8.56 -5.77 13.39
N GLU A 129 7.43 -6.41 13.69
CA GLU A 129 7.23 -7.17 14.92
C GLU A 129 7.75 -8.62 14.87
N SER A 130 8.10 -9.13 13.68
CA SER A 130 8.31 -10.57 13.50
C SER A 130 9.45 -10.94 12.56
N ASP A 131 10.51 -11.52 13.12
CA ASP A 131 11.57 -12.22 12.38
C ASP A 131 11.09 -13.52 11.69
N LEU A 132 9.79 -13.81 11.77
CA LEU A 132 9.17 -15.04 11.27
C LEU A 132 9.29 -15.15 9.75
N PHE A 133 9.35 -14.01 9.07
CA PHE A 133 9.51 -13.94 7.62
C PHE A 133 10.98 -13.89 7.18
N ASP A 134 11.92 -13.59 8.08
CA ASP A 134 13.36 -13.65 7.77
C ASP A 134 13.93 -15.07 7.85
N ARG A 135 13.19 -15.99 8.48
CA ARG A 135 13.63 -17.36 8.84
C ARG A 135 12.62 -18.43 8.44
N TRP A 136 11.84 -18.16 7.40
CA TRP A 136 10.78 -19.07 6.96
C TRP A 136 11.36 -20.38 6.36
N ASP A 137 12.56 -20.33 5.79
CA ASP A 137 13.23 -21.45 5.10
C ASP A 137 14.02 -22.38 6.04
N GLU A 138 14.12 -22.03 7.34
CA GLU A 138 14.91 -22.79 8.31
C GLU A 138 14.34 -24.20 8.58
N SER A 139 13.02 -24.38 8.47
CA SER A 139 12.35 -25.68 8.60
C SER A 139 10.96 -25.67 7.97
N ALA A 140 10.42 -26.87 7.68
CA ALA A 140 9.04 -27.00 7.19
C ALA A 140 8.01 -26.41 8.18
N GLU A 141 8.26 -26.52 9.49
CA GLU A 141 7.40 -25.90 10.51
C GLU A 141 7.57 -24.37 10.58
N ALA A 142 8.70 -23.82 10.14
CA ALA A 142 8.88 -22.37 10.00
C ALA A 142 8.12 -21.84 8.79
N GLU A 143 8.22 -22.53 7.66
CA GLU A 143 7.48 -22.25 6.43
C GLU A 143 5.95 -22.29 6.67
N GLU A 144 5.44 -23.34 7.33
CA GLU A 144 4.00 -23.45 7.65
C GLU A 144 3.51 -22.30 8.53
N ARG A 145 4.33 -21.86 9.51
CA ARG A 145 4.01 -20.70 10.35
C ARG A 145 4.04 -19.39 9.57
N ALA A 146 4.97 -19.24 8.63
CA ALA A 146 5.04 -18.09 7.73
C ALA A 146 3.80 -17.99 6.83
N LEU A 147 3.43 -19.10 6.19
CA LEU A 147 2.21 -19.20 5.38
C LEU A 147 0.96 -18.87 6.20
N ALA A 148 0.83 -19.42 7.41
CA ALA A 148 -0.30 -19.12 8.29
C ALA A 148 -0.36 -17.64 8.70
N ALA A 149 0.81 -17.02 8.95
CA ALA A 149 0.89 -15.59 9.27
C ALA A 149 0.53 -14.69 8.07
N LEU A 150 0.92 -15.07 6.85
CA LEU A 150 0.52 -14.37 5.63
C LEU A 150 -0.98 -14.50 5.36
N ALA A 151 -1.56 -15.68 5.57
CA ALA A 151 -3.00 -15.89 5.44
C ALA A 151 -3.81 -15.05 6.45
N ASP A 152 -3.36 -14.98 7.71
CA ASP A 152 -3.96 -14.08 8.71
C ASP A 152 -3.85 -12.61 8.30
N LEU A 153 -2.69 -12.20 7.77
CA LEU A 153 -2.46 -10.84 7.29
C LEU A 153 -3.39 -10.49 6.11
N LEU A 154 -3.55 -11.39 5.13
CA LEU A 154 -4.49 -11.24 4.03
C LEU A 154 -5.93 -11.10 4.53
N GLY A 155 -6.36 -11.91 5.49
CA GLY A 155 -7.69 -11.79 6.09
C GLY A 155 -7.92 -10.44 6.79
N ARG A 156 -6.88 -9.86 7.41
CA ARG A 156 -6.95 -8.50 7.99
C ARG A 156 -7.04 -7.42 6.92
N ILE A 157 -6.31 -7.56 5.81
CA ILE A 157 -6.41 -6.64 4.67
C ILE A 157 -7.80 -6.73 4.03
N GLU A 158 -8.35 -7.93 3.86
CA GLU A 158 -9.71 -8.15 3.37
C GLU A 158 -10.75 -7.47 4.27
N ALA A 159 -10.58 -7.54 5.60
CA ALA A 159 -11.48 -6.88 6.54
C ALA A 159 -11.46 -5.34 6.42
N VAL A 160 -10.32 -4.77 6.01
CA VAL A 160 -10.17 -3.32 5.74
C VAL A 160 -10.78 -2.95 4.39
N ASP A 161 -10.55 -3.79 3.38
CA ASP A 161 -10.96 -3.54 2.01
C ASP A 161 -11.19 -4.86 1.25
N PRO A 162 -12.42 -5.39 1.26
CA PRO A 162 -12.71 -6.65 0.61
C PRO A 162 -12.36 -6.66 -0.88
N ALA A 163 -12.52 -5.51 -1.56
CA ALA A 163 -12.21 -5.35 -2.97
C ALA A 163 -10.72 -5.57 -3.29
N ALA A 164 -9.83 -5.35 -2.33
CA ALA A 164 -8.39 -5.56 -2.48
C ALA A 164 -8.00 -7.04 -2.61
N ILE A 165 -8.91 -7.93 -2.21
CA ILE A 165 -8.72 -9.40 -2.19
C ILE A 165 -9.80 -10.11 -3.03
N ALA A 166 -10.84 -9.42 -3.49
CA ALA A 166 -12.17 -9.96 -3.84
C ALA A 166 -12.24 -11.12 -4.86
N ASP A 167 -11.18 -11.40 -5.62
CA ASP A 167 -11.15 -12.56 -6.52
C ASP A 167 -10.30 -13.74 -5.99
N GLY A 168 -9.54 -13.56 -4.91
CA GLY A 168 -8.60 -14.57 -4.37
C GLY A 168 -7.50 -14.99 -5.36
N ASP A 169 -7.42 -14.36 -6.52
CA ASP A 169 -6.50 -14.69 -7.60
C ASP A 169 -5.15 -14.01 -7.34
N HIS A 170 -4.19 -14.81 -6.88
CA HIS A 170 -2.82 -14.40 -6.59
C HIS A 170 -2.07 -13.86 -7.82
N GLU A 171 -2.52 -14.17 -9.03
CA GLU A 171 -1.89 -13.69 -10.27
C GLU A 171 -2.39 -12.30 -10.68
N ARG A 172 -3.58 -11.88 -10.22
CA ARG A 172 -4.24 -10.65 -10.66
C ARG A 172 -4.38 -9.60 -9.58
N GLN A 173 -4.40 -10.02 -8.32
CA GLN A 173 -4.60 -9.14 -7.17
C GLN A 173 -3.26 -8.72 -6.56
N PHE A 174 -3.13 -7.41 -6.28
CA PHE A 174 -1.87 -6.84 -5.81
C PHE A 174 -1.38 -7.44 -4.49
N TRP A 175 -2.21 -7.44 -3.44
CA TRP A 175 -1.79 -7.91 -2.11
C TRP A 175 -1.51 -9.42 -2.05
N PRO A 176 -2.37 -10.30 -2.59
CA PRO A 176 -2.07 -11.72 -2.69
C PRO A 176 -0.78 -12.02 -3.47
N GLY A 177 -0.57 -11.38 -4.62
CA GLY A 177 0.63 -11.59 -5.44
C GLY A 177 1.89 -10.95 -4.87
N LEU A 178 1.78 -9.86 -4.10
CA LEU A 178 2.90 -9.26 -3.36
C LEU A 178 3.35 -10.18 -2.22
N LEU A 179 2.41 -10.64 -1.39
CA LEU A 179 2.74 -11.45 -0.21
C LEU A 179 3.19 -12.87 -0.58
N ASP A 180 2.69 -13.45 -1.68
CA ASP A 180 3.18 -14.74 -2.17
C ASP A 180 4.67 -14.68 -2.58
N ARG A 181 5.07 -13.59 -3.26
CA ARG A 181 6.47 -13.34 -3.64
C ARG A 181 7.43 -13.15 -2.46
N TRP A 182 6.95 -12.96 -1.25
CA TRP A 182 7.84 -12.83 -0.09
C TRP A 182 8.38 -14.17 0.41
N LEU A 183 7.74 -15.29 0.05
CA LEU A 183 8.22 -16.64 0.39
C LEU A 183 8.98 -17.31 -0.76
N PHE A 184 9.20 -16.65 -1.90
CA PHE A 184 9.81 -17.26 -3.09
C PHE A 184 10.83 -16.33 -3.75
#